data_AF-A0A2K4ZDC0-F1
#
_entry.id   AF-A0A2K4ZDC0-F1
#
_cell.length_a   1.000
_cell.length_b   1.000
_cell.length_c   1.000
_cell.angle_alpha   90.00
_cell.angle_beta   90.00
_cell.angle_gamma   90.00
#
_symmetry.space_group_name_H-M   'P 1'
#
loop_
_entity.id
_entity.type
_entity.pdbx_description
1 polymer ?
#
loop_
_entity_poly.entity_id
_entity_poly.type
_entity_poly.pdbx_seq_one_letter_code
_entity_poly.pdbx_strand_id
1 'polypeptide(L)'
;MEKRDTKYLQYLQILREELIPAMGCTEPIAIAYGAARARVLLGEKPERILVEASGNLIKNVKSVVVPNTGGLKGIEAAAAAGALAGKPEKELEVIADITEEQKAELALFLGRKAVEVRFLDSKFPLDLIVTAEGFGHRTRVRIAQYHTNVVLEETDGQVTFRKEAAGREEGLTDRSVLNVEDILDFAESVEIEEVRETLEKQISCNMAIAEEGIRNSYGANVGSVLLKLYGNEIHNRARAMAAAGSDARMSGCELPVIINSGSGNQGITVSVPVIEYARELKVGQEKLYRALVLSNLLAIHQKTGIGRLSAYCGAVSAGSAAGAAIAYLYGGDYKTIAHCLVNSLAVTSGMICDGAKASCAAKIAFSIESALLGYEMYKMGSQFRDGEGIVRKGVENTIANVGRLSKEGMRETDREILKMMTEARC
;
A
#
# COMPACT_ATOMS: atom_id res chain seq x y z
N MET A 1 -9.81 25.71 6.77
CA MET A 1 -8.94 26.14 5.65
C MET A 1 -9.80 26.82 4.58
N GLU A 2 -9.35 27.90 3.95
CA GLU A 2 -10.12 28.58 2.88
C GLU A 2 -9.90 27.93 1.51
N LYS A 3 -10.95 27.81 0.69
CA LYS A 3 -10.90 27.13 -0.63
C LYS A 3 -9.88 27.71 -1.62
N ARG A 4 -9.59 29.01 -1.50
CA ARG A 4 -8.64 29.71 -2.40
C ARG A 4 -7.20 29.60 -1.91
N ASP A 5 -6.98 29.01 -0.74
CA ASP A 5 -5.64 28.73 -0.25
C ASP A 5 -4.97 27.70 -1.16
N THR A 6 -3.72 27.95 -1.52
CA THR A 6 -2.89 27.00 -2.26
C THR A 6 -2.81 25.67 -1.51
N LYS A 7 -2.78 25.72 -0.18
CA LYS A 7 -2.75 24.54 0.68
C LYS A 7 -3.99 23.66 0.54
N TYR A 8 -5.17 24.27 0.39
CA TYR A 8 -6.42 23.53 0.18
C TYR A 8 -6.38 22.69 -1.09
N LEU A 9 -5.93 23.30 -2.19
CA LEU A 9 -5.79 22.62 -3.48
C LEU A 9 -4.72 21.52 -3.42
N GLN A 10 -3.63 21.73 -2.69
CA GLN A 10 -2.59 20.72 -2.50
C GLN A 10 -3.14 19.48 -1.76
N TYR A 11 -3.97 19.66 -0.73
CA TYR A 11 -4.55 18.53 0.00
C TYR A 11 -5.51 17.71 -0.86
N LEU A 12 -6.36 18.37 -1.67
CA LEU A 12 -7.21 17.69 -2.64
C LEU A 12 -6.39 16.89 -3.65
N GLN A 13 -5.32 17.49 -4.16
CA GLN A 13 -4.47 16.84 -5.14
C GLN A 13 -3.70 15.65 -4.55
N ILE A 14 -3.22 15.76 -3.30
CA ILE A 14 -2.61 14.64 -2.56
C ILE A 14 -3.58 13.46 -2.43
N LEU A 15 -4.85 13.71 -2.09
CA LEU A 15 -5.87 12.65 -2.04
C LEU A 15 -6.07 11.97 -3.39
N ARG A 16 -6.15 12.74 -4.48
CA ARG A 16 -6.31 12.18 -5.84
C ARG A 16 -5.11 11.35 -6.29
N GLU A 17 -3.91 11.77 -5.93
CA GLU A 17 -2.67 11.06 -6.26
C GLU A 17 -2.52 9.75 -5.47
N GLU A 18 -2.96 9.73 -4.20
CA GLU A 18 -2.71 8.61 -3.30
C GLU A 18 -3.89 7.63 -3.20
N LEU A 19 -5.11 8.03 -3.60
CA LEU A 19 -6.33 7.21 -3.53
C LEU A 19 -6.77 6.72 -4.91
N ILE A 20 -5.99 5.80 -5.47
CA ILE A 20 -6.23 5.22 -6.79
C ILE A 20 -6.56 3.71 -6.72
N PRO A 21 -7.35 3.17 -7.66
CA PRO A 21 -7.61 1.73 -7.75
C PRO A 21 -6.35 0.92 -8.03
N ALA A 22 -6.25 -0.26 -7.41
CA ALA A 22 -5.25 -1.27 -7.74
C ALA A 22 -5.79 -2.69 -7.45
N MET A 23 -5.30 -3.68 -8.19
CA MET A 23 -5.56 -5.10 -7.92
C MET A 23 -4.33 -5.80 -7.35
N GLY A 24 -4.55 -6.71 -6.40
CA GLY A 24 -3.46 -7.41 -5.72
C GLY A 24 -2.42 -6.49 -5.11
N CYS A 25 -1.20 -6.99 -4.92
CA CYS A 25 -0.07 -6.20 -4.44
C CYS A 25 0.45 -5.28 -5.56
N THR A 26 0.89 -4.05 -5.27
CA THR A 26 1.25 -3.07 -6.31
C THR A 26 2.63 -3.34 -6.93
N GLU A 27 3.53 -3.99 -6.20
CA GLU A 27 4.86 -4.39 -6.66
C GLU A 27 4.85 -5.48 -7.76
N PRO A 28 4.08 -6.59 -7.69
CA PRO A 28 3.98 -7.50 -8.84
C PRO A 28 3.32 -6.82 -10.04
N ILE A 29 2.39 -5.88 -9.81
CA ILE A 29 1.77 -5.10 -10.88
C ILE A 29 2.80 -4.20 -11.57
N ALA A 30 3.72 -3.58 -10.84
CA ALA A 30 4.82 -2.81 -11.45
C ALA A 30 5.73 -3.68 -12.34
N ILE A 31 6.00 -4.93 -11.93
CA ILE A 31 6.73 -5.89 -12.77
C ILE A 31 5.93 -6.24 -14.03
N ALA A 32 4.65 -6.54 -13.88
CA ALA A 32 3.78 -6.84 -15.00
C ALA A 32 3.66 -5.65 -15.95
N TYR A 33 3.58 -4.43 -15.43
CA TYR A 33 3.57 -3.20 -16.20
C TYR A 33 4.87 -3.01 -17.01
N GLY A 34 6.03 -3.16 -16.36
CA GLY A 34 7.32 -3.09 -17.04
C GLY A 34 7.47 -4.14 -18.14
N ALA A 35 7.01 -5.37 -17.88
CA ALA A 35 7.03 -6.45 -18.86
C ALA A 35 6.06 -6.23 -20.04
N ALA A 36 4.87 -5.67 -19.78
CA ALA A 36 3.92 -5.30 -20.82
C ALA A 36 4.47 -4.18 -21.72
N ARG A 37 5.13 -3.16 -21.12
CA ARG A 37 5.84 -2.10 -21.86
C ARG A 37 6.96 -2.68 -22.72
N ALA A 38 7.79 -3.56 -22.15
CA ALA A 38 8.89 -4.19 -22.88
C ALA A 38 8.39 -5.02 -24.08
N ARG A 39 7.28 -5.76 -23.91
CA ARG A 39 6.59 -6.46 -25.02
C ARG A 39 6.13 -5.49 -26.11
N VAL A 40 5.48 -4.38 -25.74
CA VAL A 40 5.01 -3.39 -26.73
C VAL A 40 6.16 -2.81 -27.55
N LEU A 41 7.30 -2.52 -26.91
CA LEU A 41 8.50 -2.06 -27.61
C LEU A 41 9.09 -3.15 -28.53
N LEU A 42 9.01 -4.42 -28.12
CA LEU A 42 9.52 -5.56 -28.90
C LEU A 42 8.65 -5.81 -30.14
N GLY A 43 7.36 -5.46 -30.07
CA GLY A 43 6.38 -5.66 -31.15
C GLY A 43 5.72 -7.04 -31.15
N GLU A 44 6.19 -7.97 -30.31
CA GLU A 44 5.70 -9.35 -30.24
C GLU A 44 5.91 -9.99 -28.86
N LYS A 45 5.44 -11.24 -28.69
CA LYS A 45 5.61 -11.99 -27.44
C LYS A 45 7.09 -12.39 -27.28
N PRO A 46 7.74 -12.11 -26.14
CA PRO A 46 9.14 -12.45 -25.94
C PRO A 46 9.36 -13.96 -25.81
N GLU A 47 10.53 -14.42 -26.23
CA GLU A 47 11.04 -15.77 -25.98
C GLU A 47 11.70 -15.88 -24.61
N ARG A 48 12.32 -14.80 -24.14
CA ARG A 48 13.00 -14.69 -22.84
C ARG A 48 12.75 -13.35 -22.17
N ILE A 49 12.71 -13.37 -20.85
CA ILE A 49 12.58 -12.18 -20.01
C ILE A 49 13.64 -12.23 -18.92
N LEU A 50 14.39 -11.14 -18.76
CA LEU A 50 15.25 -10.92 -17.60
C LEU A 50 14.64 -9.79 -16.76
N VAL A 51 14.40 -10.08 -15.49
CA VAL A 51 13.92 -9.12 -14.50
C VAL A 51 15.05 -8.83 -13.51
N GLU A 52 15.55 -7.60 -13.49
CA GLU A 52 16.51 -7.13 -12.48
C GLU A 52 15.76 -6.23 -11.50
N ALA A 53 15.63 -6.64 -10.24
CA ALA A 53 14.79 -5.96 -9.27
C ALA A 53 15.54 -5.61 -7.98
N SER A 54 15.27 -4.41 -7.47
CA SER A 54 15.72 -3.95 -6.15
C SER A 54 15.24 -4.88 -5.03
N GLY A 55 15.98 -4.90 -3.92
CA GLY A 55 15.70 -5.79 -2.79
C GLY A 55 14.25 -5.70 -2.28
N ASN A 56 13.76 -4.49 -1.99
CA ASN A 56 12.40 -4.31 -1.48
C ASN A 56 11.33 -4.85 -2.44
N LEU A 57 11.55 -4.71 -3.75
CA LEU A 57 10.65 -5.24 -4.77
C LEU A 57 10.68 -6.78 -4.76
N ILE A 58 11.87 -7.39 -4.66
CA ILE A 58 12.01 -8.84 -4.51
C ILE A 58 11.30 -9.34 -3.24
N LYS A 59 11.53 -8.68 -2.10
CA LYS A 59 10.89 -8.99 -0.82
C LYS A 59 9.36 -8.99 -0.93
N ASN A 60 8.79 -7.95 -1.51
CA ASN A 60 7.33 -7.80 -1.55
C ASN A 60 6.67 -8.76 -2.53
N VAL A 61 7.36 -9.18 -3.60
CA VAL A 61 6.76 -10.00 -4.66
C VAL A 61 6.99 -11.50 -4.46
N LYS A 62 8.08 -11.90 -3.78
CA LYS A 62 8.54 -13.31 -3.70
C LYS A 62 7.47 -14.33 -3.31
N SER A 63 6.53 -13.98 -2.44
CA SER A 63 5.54 -14.93 -1.89
C SER A 63 4.09 -14.58 -2.17
N VAL A 64 3.82 -13.45 -2.81
CA VAL A 64 2.46 -12.97 -3.03
C VAL A 64 1.85 -13.62 -4.28
N VAL A 65 0.53 -13.87 -4.22
CA VAL A 65 -0.23 -14.31 -5.38
C VAL A 65 -0.39 -13.16 -6.36
N VAL A 66 -0.13 -13.42 -7.64
CA VAL A 66 -0.35 -12.46 -8.72
C VAL A 66 -1.82 -12.57 -9.17
N PRO A 67 -2.61 -11.48 -9.14
CA PRO A 67 -4.02 -11.49 -9.56
C PRO A 67 -4.21 -12.05 -10.97
N ASN A 68 -5.37 -12.65 -11.23
CA ASN A 68 -5.77 -13.12 -12.56
C ASN A 68 -4.80 -14.13 -13.22
N THR A 69 -3.96 -14.80 -12.42
CA THR A 69 -3.01 -15.84 -12.92
C THR A 69 -3.36 -17.27 -12.51
N GLY A 70 -4.53 -17.48 -11.89
CA GLY A 70 -4.91 -18.82 -11.39
C GLY A 70 -4.10 -19.28 -10.17
N GLY A 71 -3.61 -18.34 -9.35
CA GLY A 71 -2.91 -18.64 -8.09
C GLY A 71 -1.39 -18.71 -8.18
N LEU A 72 -0.80 -18.32 -9.31
CA LEU A 72 0.65 -18.23 -9.46
C LEU A 72 1.23 -17.11 -8.61
N LYS A 73 2.49 -17.28 -8.20
CA LYS A 73 3.16 -16.43 -7.22
C LYS A 73 4.53 -15.99 -7.73
N GLY A 74 5.01 -14.86 -7.22
CA GLY A 74 6.38 -14.44 -7.46
C GLY A 74 6.59 -13.56 -8.68
N ILE A 75 7.86 -13.22 -8.90
CA ILE A 75 8.31 -12.23 -9.89
C ILE A 75 8.16 -12.79 -11.30
N GLU A 76 8.46 -14.07 -11.47
CA GLU A 76 8.38 -14.79 -12.73
C GLU A 76 6.95 -14.80 -13.25
N ALA A 77 5.98 -15.10 -12.36
CA ALA A 77 4.56 -15.07 -12.70
C ALA A 77 4.09 -13.66 -13.08
N ALA A 78 4.52 -12.63 -12.35
CA ALA A 78 4.17 -11.25 -12.64
C ALA A 78 4.72 -10.78 -14.00
N ALA A 79 5.99 -11.08 -14.28
CA ALA A 79 6.64 -10.71 -15.53
C ALA A 79 6.02 -11.43 -16.73
N ALA A 80 5.76 -12.74 -16.60
CA ALA A 80 5.09 -13.51 -17.65
C ALA A 80 3.66 -12.98 -17.90
N ALA A 81 2.91 -12.65 -16.85
CA ALA A 81 1.53 -12.14 -17.00
C ALA A 81 1.50 -10.80 -17.73
N GLY A 82 2.39 -9.89 -17.34
CA GLY A 82 2.58 -8.62 -18.01
C GLY A 82 2.96 -8.78 -19.48
N ALA A 83 4.00 -9.57 -19.75
CA ALA A 83 4.51 -9.75 -21.11
C ALA A 83 3.49 -10.43 -22.03
N LEU A 84 2.78 -11.47 -21.58
CA LEU A 84 1.93 -12.28 -22.47
C LEU A 84 0.50 -11.72 -22.62
N ALA A 85 -0.03 -11.10 -21.58
CA ALA A 85 -1.44 -10.71 -21.51
C ALA A 85 -1.68 -9.28 -21.04
N GLY A 86 -0.67 -8.62 -20.47
CA GLY A 86 -0.82 -7.29 -19.88
C GLY A 86 -1.18 -6.19 -20.87
N LYS A 87 -2.01 -5.24 -20.45
CA LYS A 87 -2.46 -4.05 -21.19
C LYS A 87 -1.85 -2.79 -20.56
N PRO A 88 -0.71 -2.27 -21.08
CA PRO A 88 0.03 -1.21 -20.40
C PRO A 88 -0.76 0.10 -20.24
N GLU A 89 -1.74 0.38 -21.10
CA GLU A 89 -2.65 1.51 -20.97
C GLU A 89 -3.50 1.51 -19.69
N LYS A 90 -3.60 0.37 -19.00
CA LYS A 90 -4.31 0.22 -17.73
C LYS A 90 -3.44 0.41 -16.48
N GLU A 91 -2.14 0.70 -16.63
CA GLU A 91 -1.21 0.97 -15.51
C GLU A 91 -1.29 -0.02 -14.33
N LEU A 92 -1.86 0.39 -13.18
CA LEU A 92 -2.00 -0.47 -11.99
C LEU A 92 -3.07 -1.57 -12.13
N GLU A 93 -3.77 -1.57 -13.26
CA GLU A 93 -4.74 -2.59 -13.67
C GLU A 93 -4.25 -3.35 -14.92
N VAL A 94 -2.94 -3.31 -15.22
CA VAL A 94 -2.32 -3.92 -16.42
C VAL A 94 -2.73 -5.37 -16.68
N ILE A 95 -3.02 -6.17 -15.64
CA ILE A 95 -3.41 -7.57 -15.75
C ILE A 95 -4.89 -7.83 -15.40
N ALA A 96 -5.76 -6.82 -15.48
CA ALA A 96 -7.19 -6.94 -15.14
C ALA A 96 -7.96 -7.96 -16.00
N ASP A 97 -7.59 -8.06 -17.29
CA ASP A 97 -8.43 -8.73 -18.30
C ASP A 97 -7.77 -10.00 -18.86
N ILE A 98 -7.01 -10.75 -18.04
CA ILE A 98 -6.38 -11.98 -18.50
C ILE A 98 -7.45 -13.06 -18.73
N THR A 99 -7.51 -13.61 -19.95
CA THR A 99 -8.44 -14.70 -20.30
C THR A 99 -7.93 -16.07 -19.87
N GLU A 100 -8.81 -17.08 -19.80
CA GLU A 100 -8.41 -18.46 -19.46
C GLU A 100 -7.39 -19.05 -20.43
N GLU A 101 -7.49 -18.72 -21.72
CA GLU A 101 -6.51 -19.15 -22.73
C GLU A 101 -5.13 -18.53 -22.44
N GLN A 102 -5.09 -17.26 -22.06
CA GLN A 102 -3.85 -16.57 -21.69
C GLN A 102 -3.26 -17.13 -20.37
N LYS A 103 -4.10 -17.57 -19.42
CA LYS A 103 -3.63 -18.27 -18.21
C LYS A 103 -2.95 -19.60 -18.55
N ALA A 104 -3.49 -20.35 -19.52
CA ALA A 104 -2.86 -21.58 -19.99
C ALA A 104 -1.52 -21.31 -20.69
N GLU A 105 -1.43 -20.29 -21.54
CA GLU A 105 -0.17 -19.87 -22.17
C GLU A 105 0.90 -19.47 -21.15
N LEU A 106 0.49 -18.72 -20.11
CA LEU A 106 1.36 -18.29 -19.02
C LEU A 106 1.98 -19.49 -18.29
N ALA A 107 1.17 -20.51 -17.96
CA ALA A 107 1.67 -21.73 -17.32
C ALA A 107 2.70 -22.45 -18.21
N LEU A 108 2.47 -22.54 -19.52
CA LEU A 108 3.41 -23.12 -20.48
C LEU A 108 4.72 -22.31 -20.57
N PHE A 109 4.63 -20.98 -20.60
CA PHE A 109 5.79 -20.10 -20.67
C PHE A 109 6.69 -20.22 -19.42
N LEU A 110 6.08 -20.25 -18.24
CA LEU A 110 6.80 -20.46 -16.98
C LEU A 110 7.45 -21.85 -16.91
N GLY A 111 6.79 -22.89 -17.44
CA GLY A 111 7.34 -24.24 -17.52
C GLY A 111 8.64 -24.35 -18.33
N ARG A 112 8.85 -23.44 -19.29
CA ARG A 112 10.09 -23.34 -20.10
C ARG A 112 11.24 -22.64 -19.38
N LYS A 113 11.01 -22.09 -18.18
CA LYS A 113 11.97 -21.27 -17.43
C LYS A 113 12.52 -20.10 -18.25
N ALA A 114 11.63 -19.47 -19.03
CA ALA A 114 11.95 -18.35 -19.90
C ALA A 114 12.12 -17.01 -19.14
N VAL A 115 11.84 -16.97 -17.84
CA VAL A 115 12.02 -15.80 -16.99
C VAL A 115 13.19 -16.01 -16.04
N GLU A 116 14.18 -15.14 -16.12
CA GLU A 116 15.29 -15.07 -15.18
C GLU A 116 15.11 -13.85 -14.25
N VAL A 117 15.40 -14.02 -12.96
CA VAL A 117 15.33 -12.95 -11.97
C VAL A 117 16.70 -12.72 -11.36
N ARG A 118 17.16 -11.46 -11.36
CA ARG A 118 18.42 -11.03 -10.75
C ARG A 118 18.20 -9.92 -9.75
N PHE A 119 19.06 -9.91 -8.73
CA PHE A 119 19.13 -8.80 -7.78
C PHE A 119 19.76 -7.58 -8.44
N LEU A 120 19.08 -6.44 -8.33
CA LEU A 120 19.60 -5.14 -8.74
C LEU A 120 20.06 -4.37 -7.50
N ASP A 121 21.38 -4.16 -7.36
CA ASP A 121 21.92 -3.29 -6.33
C ASP A 121 21.62 -1.83 -6.68
N SER A 122 20.47 -1.35 -6.21
CA SER A 122 19.98 -0.01 -6.47
C SER A 122 19.98 0.85 -5.22
N LYS A 123 20.28 2.14 -5.41
CA LYS A 123 20.06 3.18 -4.40
C LYS A 123 18.57 3.50 -4.17
N PHE A 124 17.70 3.07 -5.08
CA PHE A 124 16.25 3.28 -4.97
C PHE A 124 15.58 2.03 -4.39
N PRO A 125 14.72 2.18 -3.37
CA PRO A 125 13.94 1.07 -2.83
C PRO A 125 13.03 0.41 -3.88
N LEU A 126 12.49 1.19 -4.81
CA LEU A 126 11.75 0.70 -5.98
C LEU A 126 12.62 0.96 -7.22
N ASP A 127 13.21 -0.09 -7.76
CA ASP A 127 13.92 -0.08 -9.04
C ASP A 127 13.74 -1.45 -9.69
N LEU A 128 13.42 -1.42 -10.97
CA LEU A 128 13.11 -2.57 -11.79
C LEU A 128 13.62 -2.31 -13.19
N ILE A 129 14.36 -3.27 -13.76
CA ILE A 129 14.69 -3.33 -15.17
C ILE A 129 14.08 -4.61 -15.72
N VAL A 130 13.27 -4.49 -16.76
CA VAL A 130 12.77 -5.63 -17.52
C VAL A 130 13.41 -5.60 -18.90
N THR A 131 14.14 -6.67 -19.23
CA THR A 131 14.65 -6.92 -20.57
C THR A 131 13.82 -8.02 -21.21
N ALA A 132 13.31 -7.80 -22.41
CA ALA A 132 12.57 -8.77 -23.20
C ALA A 132 13.35 -9.07 -24.50
N GLU A 133 13.48 -10.35 -24.85
CA GLU A 133 14.21 -10.80 -26.04
C GLU A 133 13.32 -11.72 -26.89
N GLY A 134 13.36 -11.56 -28.20
CA GLY A 134 12.64 -12.42 -29.16
C GLY A 134 13.05 -12.08 -30.60
N PHE A 135 13.12 -13.11 -31.46
CA PHE A 135 13.34 -12.97 -32.92
C PHE A 135 14.55 -12.10 -33.32
N GLY A 136 15.61 -12.12 -32.50
CA GLY A 136 16.84 -11.35 -32.75
C GLY A 136 16.80 -9.90 -32.26
N HIS A 137 15.68 -9.45 -31.69
CA HIS A 137 15.49 -8.14 -31.10
C HIS A 137 15.53 -8.19 -29.56
N ARG A 138 15.89 -7.05 -28.96
CA ARG A 138 15.94 -6.88 -27.52
C ARG A 138 15.40 -5.52 -27.11
N THR A 139 14.52 -5.51 -26.11
CA THR A 139 14.02 -4.27 -25.51
C THR A 139 14.27 -4.23 -24.01
N ARG A 140 14.37 -3.01 -23.48
CA ARG A 140 14.65 -2.77 -22.07
C ARG A 140 13.79 -1.62 -21.56
N VAL A 141 13.10 -1.87 -20.45
CA VAL A 141 12.30 -0.88 -19.73
C VAL A 141 12.81 -0.77 -18.31
N ARG A 142 12.98 0.44 -17.80
CA ARG A 142 13.30 0.68 -16.38
C ARG A 142 12.19 1.48 -15.70
N ILE A 143 11.74 0.99 -14.55
CA ILE A 143 10.81 1.67 -13.65
C ILE A 143 11.54 1.95 -12.33
N ALA A 144 11.47 3.19 -11.85
CA ALA A 144 12.16 3.57 -10.62
C ALA A 144 11.34 4.54 -9.75
N GLN A 145 11.50 4.46 -8.43
CA GLN A 145 10.90 5.28 -7.39
C GLN A 145 9.39 5.07 -7.12
N TYR A 146 8.54 5.07 -8.14
CA TYR A 146 7.11 4.73 -8.00
C TYR A 146 6.64 3.76 -9.10
N HIS A 147 5.56 3.02 -8.81
CA HIS A 147 5.17 1.79 -9.51
C HIS A 147 4.93 1.93 -11.03
N THR A 148 4.56 3.11 -11.51
CA THR A 148 4.27 3.40 -12.93
C THR A 148 5.31 4.32 -13.58
N ASN A 149 6.38 4.68 -12.86
CA ASN A 149 7.37 5.64 -13.31
C ASN A 149 8.40 5.06 -14.29
N VAL A 150 8.04 4.95 -15.56
CA VAL A 150 9.01 4.58 -16.60
C VAL A 150 10.07 5.68 -16.71
N VAL A 151 11.34 5.33 -16.53
CA VAL A 151 12.49 6.25 -16.62
C VAL A 151 13.41 5.97 -17.80
N LEU A 152 13.29 4.78 -18.42
CA LEU A 152 14.05 4.38 -19.60
C LEU A 152 13.21 3.43 -20.45
N GLU A 153 13.22 3.65 -21.76
CA GLU A 153 12.83 2.69 -22.79
C GLU A 153 13.92 2.64 -23.86
N GLU A 154 14.31 1.43 -24.26
CA GLU A 154 15.40 1.15 -25.19
C GLU A 154 15.06 -0.07 -26.05
N THR A 155 15.36 0.01 -27.35
CA THR A 155 15.20 -1.08 -28.33
C THR A 155 16.52 -1.25 -29.08
N ASP A 156 17.08 -2.45 -29.09
CA ASP A 156 18.34 -2.81 -29.77
C ASP A 156 19.50 -1.84 -29.46
N GLY A 157 19.58 -1.38 -28.21
CA GLY A 157 20.59 -0.41 -27.74
C GLY A 157 20.29 1.05 -28.09
N GLN A 158 19.23 1.33 -28.84
CA GLN A 158 18.76 2.68 -29.12
C GLN A 158 17.75 3.13 -28.06
N VAL A 159 18.09 4.19 -27.33
CA VAL A 159 17.21 4.79 -26.32
C VAL A 159 16.09 5.56 -27.00
N THR A 160 14.85 5.15 -26.80
CA THR A 160 13.64 5.81 -27.34
C THR A 160 13.04 6.78 -26.33
N PHE A 161 13.22 6.54 -25.03
CA PHE A 161 12.78 7.43 -23.96
C PHE A 161 13.74 7.38 -22.78
N ARG A 162 14.04 8.54 -22.19
CA ARG A 162 14.84 8.65 -20.97
C ARG A 162 14.46 9.87 -20.16
N LYS A 163 14.31 9.70 -18.85
CA LYS A 163 14.29 10.79 -17.87
C LYS A 163 15.12 10.44 -16.65
N GLU A 164 15.48 11.45 -15.86
CA GLU A 164 16.19 11.21 -14.61
C GLU A 164 15.31 10.49 -13.60
N ALA A 165 15.88 9.52 -12.90
CA ALA A 165 15.32 9.00 -11.66
C ALA A 165 15.71 9.96 -10.52
N ALA A 166 15.18 11.18 -10.52
CA ALA A 166 15.51 12.19 -9.52
C ALA A 166 14.84 11.86 -8.18
N GLY A 167 15.60 11.85 -7.07
CA GLY A 167 15.21 11.36 -5.73
C GLY A 167 14.10 12.11 -4.99
N ARG A 168 13.38 13.00 -5.67
CA ARG A 168 12.15 13.65 -5.18
C ARG A 168 11.01 13.15 -6.04
N GLU A 169 9.82 13.12 -5.48
CA GLU A 169 8.60 12.87 -6.23
C GLU A 169 8.33 14.04 -7.22
N GLU A 170 9.25 14.30 -8.15
CA GLU A 170 9.12 15.31 -9.20
C GLU A 170 7.89 14.97 -10.03
N GLY A 171 6.86 15.80 -9.92
CA GLY A 171 5.54 15.60 -10.53
C GLY A 171 4.42 15.27 -9.54
N LEU A 172 4.72 14.95 -8.28
CA LEU A 172 3.72 14.87 -7.22
C LEU A 172 3.65 16.18 -6.44
N THR A 173 2.47 16.45 -5.88
CA THR A 173 2.22 17.63 -5.05
C THR A 173 3.17 17.70 -3.85
N ASP A 174 3.57 18.88 -3.38
CA ASP A 174 4.45 18.96 -2.20
C ASP A 174 3.75 18.43 -0.93
N ARG A 175 4.29 17.37 -0.31
CA ARG A 175 3.78 16.81 0.95
C ARG A 175 4.31 17.52 2.19
N SER A 176 5.23 18.48 2.07
CA SER A 176 5.74 19.26 3.21
C SER A 176 4.66 20.11 3.90
N VAL A 177 3.54 20.32 3.20
CA VAL A 177 2.37 21.05 3.71
C VAL A 177 1.58 20.28 4.77
N LEU A 178 1.77 18.95 4.86
CA LEU A 178 1.02 18.08 5.76
C LEU A 178 1.50 18.20 7.21
N ASN A 179 0.55 18.35 8.13
CA ASN A 179 0.71 18.16 9.56
C ASN A 179 -0.68 17.88 10.18
N VAL A 180 -0.71 17.34 11.40
CA VAL A 180 -1.93 16.85 12.04
C VAL A 180 -2.97 17.94 12.24
N GLU A 181 -2.56 19.16 12.63
CA GLU A 181 -3.47 20.28 12.89
C GLU A 181 -4.18 20.73 11.60
N ASP A 182 -3.40 20.98 10.55
CA ASP A 182 -3.94 21.41 9.27
C ASP A 182 -4.72 20.31 8.53
N ILE A 183 -4.38 19.03 8.77
CA ILE A 183 -5.18 17.90 8.26
C ILE A 183 -6.56 17.87 8.92
N LEU A 184 -6.65 18.12 10.23
CA LEU A 184 -7.94 18.23 10.90
C LEU A 184 -8.74 19.42 10.36
N ASP A 185 -8.13 20.60 10.26
CA ASP A 185 -8.78 21.78 9.69
C ASP A 185 -9.26 21.54 8.25
N PHE A 186 -8.44 20.92 7.40
CA PHE A 186 -8.87 20.55 6.05
C PHE A 186 -10.03 19.56 6.07
N ALA A 187 -9.99 18.50 6.89
CA ALA A 187 -11.08 17.54 7.00
C ALA A 187 -12.40 18.19 7.46
N GLU A 188 -12.35 19.20 8.31
CA GLU A 188 -13.52 19.94 8.79
C GLU A 188 -14.02 21.00 7.81
N SER A 189 -13.15 21.53 6.96
CA SER A 189 -13.47 22.64 6.05
C SER A 189 -13.68 22.23 4.59
N VAL A 190 -13.23 21.05 4.19
CA VAL A 190 -13.34 20.57 2.80
C VAL A 190 -14.79 20.47 2.36
N GLU A 191 -15.05 20.92 1.13
CA GLU A 191 -16.32 20.70 0.46
C GLU A 191 -16.46 19.24 0.08
N ILE A 192 -17.52 18.63 0.57
CA ILE A 192 -17.75 17.21 0.40
C ILE A 192 -17.79 16.80 -1.07
N GLU A 193 -18.35 17.64 -1.95
CA GLU A 193 -18.42 17.35 -3.39
C GLU A 193 -17.04 17.21 -4.05
N GLU A 194 -15.99 17.87 -3.53
CA GLU A 194 -14.65 17.81 -4.13
C GLU A 194 -13.92 16.49 -3.83
N VAL A 195 -14.36 15.77 -2.79
CA VAL A 195 -13.78 14.49 -2.36
C VAL A 195 -14.75 13.31 -2.53
N ARG A 196 -16.05 13.58 -2.75
CA ARG A 196 -17.13 12.60 -2.80
C ARG A 196 -16.79 11.41 -3.70
N GLU A 197 -16.48 11.66 -4.97
CA GLU A 197 -16.23 10.59 -5.94
C GLU A 197 -15.08 9.67 -5.50
N THR A 198 -13.99 10.25 -5.00
CA THR A 198 -12.81 9.50 -4.55
C THR A 198 -13.14 8.64 -3.33
N LEU A 199 -13.89 9.19 -2.36
CA LEU A 199 -14.27 8.48 -1.14
C LEU A 199 -15.35 7.43 -1.38
N GLU A 200 -16.31 7.67 -2.28
CA GLU A 200 -17.33 6.68 -2.66
C GLU A 200 -16.70 5.46 -3.34
N LYS A 201 -15.72 5.69 -4.23
CA LYS A 201 -14.89 4.61 -4.78
C LYS A 201 -14.13 3.86 -3.68
N GLN A 202 -13.52 4.58 -2.72
CA GLN A 202 -12.83 3.95 -1.59
C GLN A 202 -13.75 3.07 -0.76
N ILE A 203 -14.93 3.58 -0.37
CA ILE A 203 -15.90 2.83 0.41
C ILE A 203 -16.36 1.58 -0.35
N SER A 204 -16.76 1.74 -1.61
CA SER A 204 -17.31 0.62 -2.39
C SER A 204 -16.27 -0.49 -2.61
N CYS A 205 -15.08 -0.17 -3.12
CA CYS A 205 -14.03 -1.17 -3.39
C CYS A 205 -13.52 -1.83 -2.09
N ASN A 206 -13.16 -1.02 -1.08
CA ASN A 206 -12.51 -1.57 0.11
C ASN A 206 -13.49 -2.35 1.00
N MET A 207 -14.77 -1.98 1.02
CA MET A 207 -15.79 -2.81 1.69
C MET A 207 -16.10 -4.07 0.91
N ALA A 208 -16.16 -4.02 -0.43
CA ALA A 208 -16.43 -5.20 -1.25
C ALA A 208 -15.38 -6.31 -1.01
N ILE A 209 -14.08 -5.97 -1.00
CA ILE A 209 -13.04 -6.97 -0.73
C ILE A 209 -13.05 -7.46 0.71
N ALA A 210 -13.42 -6.61 1.67
CA ALA A 210 -13.55 -7.00 3.08
C ALA A 210 -14.71 -7.98 3.30
N GLU A 211 -15.84 -7.72 2.64
CA GLU A 211 -17.02 -8.61 2.64
C GLU A 211 -16.74 -9.93 1.93
N GLU A 212 -16.04 -9.90 0.80
CA GLU A 212 -15.57 -11.11 0.10
C GLU A 212 -14.63 -11.92 1.00
N GLY A 213 -13.68 -11.25 1.64
CA GLY A 213 -12.70 -11.86 2.53
C GLY A 213 -13.29 -12.50 3.77
N ILE A 214 -14.36 -11.94 4.34
CA ILE A 214 -14.98 -12.48 5.56
C ILE A 214 -15.97 -13.62 5.26
N ARG A 215 -16.56 -13.63 4.06
CA ARG A 215 -17.52 -14.67 3.63
C ARG A 215 -16.82 -15.95 3.16
N ASN A 216 -15.63 -15.82 2.58
CA ASN A 216 -14.88 -16.92 1.99
C ASN A 216 -13.61 -17.24 2.78
N SER A 217 -12.91 -18.29 2.35
CA SER A 217 -11.65 -18.71 2.99
C SER A 217 -10.45 -18.22 2.19
N TYR A 218 -9.72 -17.26 2.75
CA TYR A 218 -8.51 -16.69 2.15
C TYR A 218 -7.35 -16.66 3.15
N GLY A 219 -6.13 -16.80 2.65
CA GLY A 219 -4.91 -16.60 3.43
C GLY A 219 -4.90 -17.36 4.75
N ALA A 220 -4.78 -16.63 5.85
CA ALA A 220 -4.77 -17.18 7.21
C ALA A 220 -6.13 -17.06 7.92
N ASN A 221 -7.16 -16.56 7.23
CA ASN A 221 -8.52 -16.34 7.77
C ASN A 221 -8.53 -15.55 9.09
N VAL A 222 -7.66 -14.54 9.21
CA VAL A 222 -7.45 -13.79 10.46
C VAL A 222 -8.75 -13.14 10.91
N GLY A 223 -9.51 -12.53 10.00
CA GLY A 223 -10.79 -11.90 10.32
C GLY A 223 -11.79 -12.89 10.91
N SER A 224 -11.96 -14.05 10.28
CA SER A 224 -12.87 -15.10 10.75
C SER A 224 -12.44 -15.70 12.09
N VAL A 225 -11.13 -15.85 12.31
CA VAL A 225 -10.58 -16.29 13.61
C VAL A 225 -10.90 -15.27 14.71
N LEU A 226 -10.72 -13.98 14.45
CA LEU A 226 -11.02 -12.92 15.42
C LEU A 226 -12.50 -12.90 15.80
N LEU A 227 -13.41 -12.97 14.83
CA LEU A 227 -14.86 -13.01 15.10
C LEU A 227 -15.27 -14.26 15.89
N LYS A 228 -14.67 -15.42 15.57
CA LYS A 228 -14.95 -16.67 16.27
C LYS A 228 -14.48 -16.65 17.73
N LEU A 229 -13.33 -16.03 18.00
CA LEU A 229 -12.75 -16.01 19.35
C LEU A 229 -13.32 -14.90 20.24
N TYR A 230 -13.49 -13.70 19.68
CA TYR A 230 -13.81 -12.50 20.46
C TYR A 230 -15.24 -11.99 20.20
N GLY A 231 -15.99 -12.59 19.28
CA GLY A 231 -17.35 -12.16 18.94
C GLY A 231 -17.38 -10.94 18.00
N ASN A 232 -18.59 -10.43 17.74
CA ASN A 232 -18.88 -9.47 16.68
C ASN A 232 -19.14 -8.02 17.16
N GLU A 233 -18.68 -7.68 18.37
CA GLU A 233 -18.72 -6.29 18.85
C GLU A 233 -17.88 -5.38 17.95
N ILE A 234 -18.22 -4.10 17.87
CA ILE A 234 -17.62 -3.15 16.91
C ILE A 234 -16.09 -3.13 16.96
N HIS A 235 -15.52 -3.20 18.16
CA HIS A 235 -14.07 -3.27 18.36
C HIS A 235 -13.42 -4.47 17.65
N ASN A 236 -14.09 -5.62 17.67
CA ASN A 236 -13.60 -6.87 17.07
C ASN A 236 -13.93 -6.88 15.57
N ARG A 237 -15.14 -6.44 15.20
CA ARG A 237 -15.62 -6.41 13.82
C ARG A 237 -14.79 -5.50 12.94
N ALA A 238 -14.44 -4.30 13.40
CA ALA A 238 -13.62 -3.36 12.65
C ALA A 238 -12.24 -3.94 12.28
N ARG A 239 -11.57 -4.59 13.25
CA ARG A 239 -10.30 -5.29 13.04
C ARG A 239 -10.45 -6.49 12.11
N ALA A 240 -11.49 -7.29 12.33
CA ALA A 240 -11.75 -8.50 11.57
C ALA A 240 -12.05 -8.21 10.09
N MET A 241 -12.88 -7.21 9.79
CA MET A 241 -13.23 -6.84 8.42
C MET A 241 -12.00 -6.32 7.66
N ALA A 242 -11.18 -5.47 8.28
CA ALA A 242 -9.95 -4.98 7.67
C ALA A 242 -8.94 -6.11 7.41
N ALA A 243 -8.78 -7.03 8.37
CA ALA A 243 -7.93 -8.20 8.23
C ALA A 243 -8.43 -9.13 7.11
N ALA A 244 -9.74 -9.39 7.05
CA ALA A 244 -10.37 -10.22 6.02
C ALA A 244 -10.14 -9.67 4.61
N GLY A 245 -10.30 -8.36 4.42
CA GLY A 245 -9.97 -7.70 3.14
C GLY A 245 -8.51 -7.88 2.74
N SER A 246 -7.58 -7.80 3.70
CA SER A 246 -6.16 -8.08 3.45
C SER A 246 -5.91 -9.56 3.14
N ASP A 247 -6.57 -10.51 3.80
CA ASP A 247 -6.42 -11.93 3.51
C ASP A 247 -6.85 -12.23 2.07
N ALA A 248 -8.02 -11.75 1.66
CA ALA A 248 -8.51 -11.86 0.28
C ALA A 248 -7.52 -11.28 -0.72
N ARG A 249 -7.10 -10.02 -0.50
CA ARG A 249 -6.17 -9.32 -1.40
C ARG A 249 -4.82 -10.04 -1.54
N MET A 250 -4.20 -10.41 -0.41
CA MET A 250 -2.88 -11.07 -0.40
C MET A 250 -2.92 -12.50 -0.94
N SER A 251 -4.12 -13.07 -1.07
CA SER A 251 -4.36 -14.39 -1.65
C SER A 251 -4.78 -14.33 -3.12
N GLY A 252 -4.76 -13.15 -3.75
CA GLY A 252 -5.02 -12.99 -5.18
C GLY A 252 -6.48 -12.79 -5.56
N CYS A 253 -7.35 -12.40 -4.61
CA CYS A 253 -8.71 -11.94 -4.94
C CYS A 253 -8.66 -10.81 -5.99
N GLU A 254 -9.51 -10.93 -7.00
CA GLU A 254 -9.50 -10.08 -8.19
C GLU A 254 -10.23 -8.74 -7.97
N LEU A 255 -10.94 -8.58 -6.84
CA LEU A 255 -11.62 -7.34 -6.50
C LEU A 255 -10.61 -6.19 -6.33
N PRO A 256 -10.90 -5.00 -6.91
CA PRO A 256 -10.03 -3.85 -6.77
C PRO A 256 -10.11 -3.27 -5.36
N VAL A 257 -9.07 -2.55 -4.98
CA VAL A 257 -9.02 -1.74 -3.75
C VAL A 257 -8.52 -0.34 -4.09
N ILE A 258 -9.01 0.66 -3.36
CA ILE A 258 -8.41 2.00 -3.39
C ILE A 258 -7.24 2.00 -2.41
N ILE A 259 -6.05 2.29 -2.92
CA ILE A 259 -4.81 2.29 -2.16
C ILE A 259 -4.69 3.54 -1.27
N ASN A 260 -3.71 3.51 -0.37
CA ASN A 260 -3.20 4.70 0.33
C ASN A 260 -1.68 4.56 0.45
N SER A 261 -0.93 5.63 0.18
CA SER A 261 0.54 5.64 0.26
C SER A 261 1.17 4.50 -0.53
N GLY A 262 0.63 4.23 -1.73
CA GLY A 262 1.07 3.16 -2.62
C GLY A 262 0.69 1.72 -2.23
N SER A 263 -0.15 1.49 -1.20
CA SER A 263 -0.53 0.15 -0.75
C SER A 263 -2.03 -0.02 -0.54
N GLY A 264 -2.62 -1.05 -1.15
CA GLY A 264 -4.01 -1.44 -0.93
C GLY A 264 -4.30 -1.93 0.49
N ASN A 265 -3.34 -2.57 1.17
CA ASN A 265 -3.52 -2.98 2.57
C ASN A 265 -3.61 -1.75 3.49
N GLN A 266 -2.82 -0.71 3.21
CA GLN A 266 -2.98 0.57 3.90
C GLN A 266 -4.32 1.21 3.57
N GLY A 267 -4.74 1.20 2.30
CA GLY A 267 -6.06 1.67 1.86
C GLY A 267 -7.24 1.00 2.60
N ILE A 268 -7.23 -0.33 2.70
CA ILE A 268 -8.21 -1.09 3.51
C ILE A 268 -8.16 -0.66 4.97
N THR A 269 -6.95 -0.54 5.53
CA THR A 269 -6.75 -0.24 6.96
C THR A 269 -7.23 1.16 7.33
N VAL A 270 -7.00 2.17 6.49
CA VAL A 270 -7.46 3.55 6.76
C VAL A 270 -8.96 3.73 6.57
N SER A 271 -9.62 2.87 5.80
CA SER A 271 -11.03 3.05 5.43
C SER A 271 -11.99 2.10 6.13
N VAL A 272 -11.77 0.78 6.05
CA VAL A 272 -12.73 -0.24 6.52
C VAL A 272 -13.10 -0.10 7.99
N PRO A 273 -12.16 0.02 8.95
CA PRO A 273 -12.54 0.16 10.35
C PRO A 273 -13.28 1.48 10.62
N VAL A 274 -12.93 2.57 9.93
CA VAL A 274 -13.64 3.87 10.04
C VAL A 274 -15.08 3.73 9.54
N ILE A 275 -15.29 3.03 8.42
CA ILE A 275 -16.63 2.77 7.85
C ILE A 275 -17.46 1.90 8.80
N GLU A 276 -16.88 0.86 9.39
CA GLU A 276 -17.58 0.00 10.37
C GLU A 276 -18.03 0.79 11.60
N TYR A 277 -17.18 1.65 12.15
CA TYR A 277 -17.53 2.51 13.30
C TYR A 277 -18.55 3.58 12.92
N ALA A 278 -18.44 4.19 11.74
CA ALA A 278 -19.43 5.16 11.28
C ALA A 278 -20.83 4.55 11.15
N ARG A 279 -20.91 3.30 10.64
CA ARG A 279 -22.15 2.53 10.56
C ARG A 279 -22.70 2.19 11.95
N GLU A 280 -21.85 1.72 12.86
CA GLU A 280 -22.25 1.41 14.24
C GLU A 280 -22.80 2.64 14.98
N LEU A 281 -22.10 3.77 14.85
CA LEU A 281 -22.48 5.04 15.47
C LEU A 281 -23.62 5.76 14.74
N LYS A 282 -24.05 5.25 13.58
CA LYS A 282 -25.11 5.83 12.72
C LYS A 282 -24.85 7.30 12.40
N VAL A 283 -23.60 7.65 12.15
CA VAL A 283 -23.25 9.02 11.75
C VAL A 283 -23.72 9.29 10.32
N GLY A 284 -24.01 10.56 10.01
CA GLY A 284 -24.36 10.97 8.66
C GLY A 284 -23.20 10.82 7.66
N GLN A 285 -23.53 10.75 6.37
CA GLN A 285 -22.57 10.56 5.27
C GLN A 285 -21.45 11.59 5.26
N GLU A 286 -21.77 12.87 5.53
CA GLU A 286 -20.79 13.94 5.61
C GLU A 286 -19.74 13.66 6.69
N LYS A 287 -20.15 13.26 7.90
CA LYS A 287 -19.21 12.96 8.99
C LYS A 287 -18.33 11.75 8.67
N LEU A 288 -18.87 10.74 7.99
CA LEU A 288 -18.09 9.62 7.47
C LEU A 288 -17.02 10.09 6.48
N TYR A 289 -17.38 10.94 5.51
CA TYR A 289 -16.40 11.46 4.55
C TYR A 289 -15.30 12.29 5.21
N ARG A 290 -15.65 13.16 6.17
CA ARG A 290 -14.64 13.93 6.92
C ARG A 290 -13.69 13.02 7.71
N ALA A 291 -14.22 11.97 8.34
CA ALA A 291 -13.40 10.98 9.03
C ALA A 291 -12.48 10.20 8.06
N LEU A 292 -12.95 9.87 6.86
CA LEU A 292 -12.11 9.24 5.84
C LEU A 292 -11.03 10.18 5.29
N VAL A 293 -11.34 11.46 5.06
CA VAL A 293 -10.33 12.47 4.68
C VAL A 293 -9.23 12.54 5.73
N LEU A 294 -9.62 12.67 7.01
CA LEU A 294 -8.71 12.70 8.15
C LEU A 294 -7.83 11.43 8.18
N SER A 295 -8.44 10.24 8.14
CA SER A 295 -7.74 8.95 8.17
C SER A 295 -6.71 8.82 7.05
N ASN A 296 -7.12 9.13 5.81
CA ASN A 296 -6.25 8.99 4.64
C ASN A 296 -5.04 9.94 4.70
N LEU A 297 -5.28 11.21 5.00
CA LEU A 297 -4.22 12.23 5.05
C LEU A 297 -3.27 12.01 6.23
N LEU A 298 -3.76 11.60 7.40
CA LEU A 298 -2.90 11.26 8.54
C LEU A 298 -1.97 10.08 8.23
N ALA A 299 -2.44 9.07 7.49
CA ALA A 299 -1.60 7.97 7.05
C ALA A 299 -0.53 8.44 6.04
N ILE A 300 -0.92 9.27 5.07
CA ILE A 300 0.00 9.84 4.07
C ILE A 300 1.07 10.71 4.73
N HIS A 301 0.69 11.54 5.71
CA HIS A 301 1.61 12.37 6.49
C HIS A 301 2.69 11.53 7.18
N GLN A 302 2.26 10.53 7.95
CA GLN A 302 3.18 9.59 8.62
C GLN A 302 4.10 8.88 7.61
N LYS A 303 3.57 8.49 6.45
CA LYS A 303 4.31 7.78 5.41
C LYS A 303 5.30 8.66 4.65
N THR A 304 5.08 9.97 4.57
CA THR A 304 5.96 10.91 3.87
C THR A 304 7.38 10.89 4.45
N GLY A 305 7.52 10.87 5.79
CA GLY A 305 8.83 10.78 6.45
C GLY A 305 9.51 9.41 6.34
N ILE A 306 8.74 8.36 6.08
CA ILE A 306 9.20 6.96 5.98
C ILE A 306 9.65 6.61 4.55
N GLY A 307 8.89 7.04 3.54
CA GLY A 307 9.03 6.61 2.15
C GLY A 307 8.15 5.39 1.81
N ARG A 308 8.09 5.04 0.51
CA ARG A 308 7.14 4.03 0.00
C ARG A 308 7.51 2.59 0.39
N LEU A 309 8.80 2.23 0.34
CA LEU A 309 9.29 0.88 0.67
C LEU A 309 10.33 0.95 1.79
N SER A 310 10.15 0.13 2.81
CA SER A 310 11.03 0.04 3.99
C SER A 310 10.82 -1.30 4.71
N ALA A 311 11.65 -1.59 5.72
CA ALA A 311 11.42 -2.68 6.67
C ALA A 311 10.34 -2.35 7.73
N TYR A 312 9.79 -1.13 7.74
CA TYR A 312 8.67 -0.76 8.60
C TYR A 312 7.33 -1.13 7.99
N CYS A 313 6.43 -1.74 8.77
CA CYS A 313 5.11 -2.10 8.29
C CYS A 313 4.18 -0.88 8.18
N GLY A 314 3.79 -0.52 6.95
CA GLY A 314 2.85 0.59 6.71
C GLY A 314 1.47 0.41 7.36
N ALA A 315 1.10 -0.83 7.74
CA ALA A 315 -0.12 -1.10 8.51
C ALA A 315 -0.14 -0.35 9.85
N VAL A 316 1.02 -0.08 10.44
CA VAL A 316 1.14 0.70 11.68
C VAL A 316 0.64 2.12 11.47
N SER A 317 1.15 2.82 10.46
CA SER A 317 0.75 4.19 10.14
C SER A 317 -0.73 4.27 9.76
N ALA A 318 -1.20 3.31 8.96
CA ALA A 318 -2.59 3.23 8.54
C ALA A 318 -3.54 2.92 9.72
N GLY A 319 -3.17 1.99 10.60
CA GLY A 319 -3.97 1.62 11.78
C GLY A 319 -4.04 2.75 12.80
N SER A 320 -2.91 3.43 13.04
CA SER A 320 -2.83 4.63 13.88
C SER A 320 -3.74 5.74 13.35
N ALA A 321 -3.69 6.02 12.03
CA ALA A 321 -4.56 7.01 11.39
C ALA A 321 -6.04 6.63 11.46
N ALA A 322 -6.38 5.35 11.26
CA ALA A 322 -7.74 4.86 11.40
C ALA A 322 -8.29 5.02 12.82
N GLY A 323 -7.49 4.71 13.84
CA GLY A 323 -7.88 4.93 15.24
C GLY A 323 -8.10 6.40 15.56
N ALA A 324 -7.26 7.30 15.04
CA ALA A 324 -7.45 8.74 15.18
C ALA A 324 -8.74 9.24 14.50
N ALA A 325 -9.07 8.73 13.32
CA ALA A 325 -10.33 9.01 12.66
C ALA A 325 -11.55 8.43 13.40
N ILE A 326 -11.41 7.26 14.02
CA ILE A 326 -12.44 6.70 14.91
C ILE A 326 -12.64 7.60 16.14
N ALA A 327 -11.55 8.09 16.75
CA ALA A 327 -11.64 9.07 17.82
C ALA A 327 -12.39 10.35 17.39
N TYR A 328 -12.15 10.83 16.17
CA TYR A 328 -12.91 11.93 15.56
C TYR A 328 -14.41 11.59 15.39
N LEU A 329 -14.76 10.36 15.00
CA LEU A 329 -16.16 9.93 14.93
C LEU A 329 -16.88 10.02 16.28
N TYR A 330 -16.15 9.77 17.38
CA TYR A 330 -16.62 9.98 18.75
C TYR A 330 -16.63 11.45 19.22
N GLY A 331 -16.25 12.40 18.36
CA GLY A 331 -16.19 13.83 18.69
C GLY A 331 -14.89 14.26 19.38
N GLY A 332 -13.82 13.47 19.24
CA GLY A 332 -12.49 13.81 19.74
C GLY A 332 -11.93 15.07 19.06
N ASP A 333 -11.32 15.93 19.87
CA ASP A 333 -10.63 17.13 19.42
C ASP A 333 -9.20 16.84 18.93
N TYR A 334 -8.47 17.88 18.53
CA TYR A 334 -7.06 17.79 18.14
C TYR A 334 -6.20 17.03 19.17
N LYS A 335 -6.39 17.28 20.48
CA LYS A 335 -5.61 16.61 21.52
C LYS A 335 -5.90 15.11 21.53
N THR A 336 -7.16 14.73 21.43
CA THR A 336 -7.59 13.33 21.38
C THR A 336 -6.98 12.62 20.17
N ILE A 337 -7.02 13.25 18.99
CA ILE A 337 -6.42 12.75 17.75
C ILE A 337 -4.91 12.58 17.89
N ALA A 338 -4.22 13.63 18.37
CA ALA A 338 -2.78 13.64 18.57
C ALA A 338 -2.31 12.54 19.54
N HIS A 339 -3.01 12.37 20.67
CA HIS A 339 -2.67 11.34 21.65
C HIS A 339 -3.00 9.93 21.18
N CYS A 340 -4.08 9.73 20.40
CA CYS A 340 -4.35 8.44 19.77
C CYS A 340 -3.21 8.05 18.82
N LEU A 341 -2.74 8.98 17.98
CA LEU A 341 -1.60 8.75 17.07
C LEU A 341 -0.34 8.39 17.85
N VAL A 342 0.05 9.22 18.83
CA VAL A 342 1.25 9.00 19.64
C VAL A 342 1.19 7.66 20.36
N ASN A 343 0.07 7.34 21.00
CA ASN A 343 -0.07 6.10 21.76
C ASN A 343 0.00 4.85 20.87
N SER A 344 -0.65 4.90 19.71
CA SER A 344 -0.59 3.80 18.73
C SER A 344 0.83 3.58 18.21
N LEU A 345 1.50 4.66 17.80
CA LEU A 345 2.85 4.61 17.26
C LEU A 345 3.86 4.10 18.29
N ALA A 346 3.77 4.54 19.54
CA ALA A 346 4.66 4.10 20.62
C ALA A 346 4.64 2.57 20.80
N VAL A 347 3.48 1.93 20.60
CA VAL A 347 3.30 0.48 20.82
C VAL A 347 3.73 -0.35 19.61
N THR A 348 3.44 0.11 18.40
CA THR A 348 3.53 -0.75 17.20
C THR A 348 4.64 -0.37 16.21
N SER A 349 5.41 0.70 16.43
CA SER A 349 6.46 1.15 15.50
C SER A 349 7.63 0.17 15.28
N GLY A 350 7.69 -0.94 16.03
CA GLY A 350 8.64 -2.03 15.80
C GLY A 350 8.16 -3.11 14.82
N MET A 351 6.93 -3.03 14.30
CA MET A 351 6.36 -4.06 13.43
C MET A 351 7.04 -4.06 12.05
N ILE A 352 7.68 -5.17 11.70
CA ILE A 352 8.47 -5.27 10.47
C ILE A 352 7.64 -5.56 9.22
N CYS A 353 8.12 -5.15 8.05
CA CYS A 353 7.64 -5.52 6.72
C CYS A 353 8.63 -6.47 6.05
N ASP A 354 8.27 -7.75 6.01
CA ASP A 354 9.02 -8.87 5.46
C ASP A 354 8.35 -9.44 4.19
N GLY A 355 7.67 -8.59 3.43
CA GLY A 355 7.03 -8.94 2.17
C GLY A 355 5.53 -9.22 2.25
N ALA A 356 4.85 -9.09 1.11
CA ALA A 356 3.41 -9.25 1.00
C ALA A 356 3.00 -10.72 1.06
N LYS A 357 2.12 -11.05 2.02
CA LYS A 357 1.64 -12.42 2.30
C LYS A 357 0.50 -12.38 3.32
N ALA A 358 -0.12 -13.53 3.59
CA ALA A 358 -1.25 -13.68 4.51
C ALA A 358 -1.02 -13.05 5.91
N SER A 359 0.21 -13.05 6.43
CA SER A 359 0.51 -12.43 7.74
C SER A 359 0.24 -10.91 7.78
N CYS A 360 0.09 -10.23 6.64
CA CYS A 360 -0.34 -8.83 6.59
C CYS A 360 -1.70 -8.62 7.27
N ALA A 361 -2.63 -9.58 7.17
CA ALA A 361 -3.95 -9.49 7.79
C ALA A 361 -3.85 -9.38 9.33
N ALA A 362 -2.98 -10.18 9.95
CA ALA A 362 -2.72 -10.10 11.39
C ALA A 362 -2.07 -8.76 11.77
N LYS A 363 -1.07 -8.31 11.01
CA LYS A 363 -0.40 -7.02 11.24
C LYS A 363 -1.38 -5.84 11.20
N ILE A 364 -2.35 -5.86 10.28
CA ILE A 364 -3.43 -4.87 10.20
C ILE A 364 -4.30 -4.93 11.46
N ALA A 365 -4.81 -6.11 11.83
CA ALA A 365 -5.66 -6.27 13.01
C ALA A 365 -4.99 -5.73 14.29
N PHE A 366 -3.71 -6.06 14.51
CA PHE A 366 -2.97 -5.60 15.68
C PHE A 366 -2.58 -4.12 15.63
N SER A 367 -2.40 -3.54 14.44
CA SER A 367 -2.18 -2.09 14.31
C SER A 367 -3.44 -1.30 14.65
N ILE A 368 -4.61 -1.77 14.20
CA ILE A 368 -5.90 -1.17 14.56
C ILE A 368 -6.16 -1.35 16.07
N GLU A 369 -5.90 -2.55 16.63
CA GLU A 369 -6.01 -2.80 18.07
C GLU A 369 -5.21 -1.80 18.91
N SER A 370 -3.95 -1.61 18.54
CA SER A 370 -3.08 -0.67 19.23
C SER A 370 -3.61 0.75 19.20
N ALA A 371 -4.24 1.17 18.09
CA ALA A 371 -4.83 2.49 17.96
C ALA A 371 -6.10 2.65 18.81
N LEU A 372 -6.96 1.63 18.85
CA LEU A 372 -8.16 1.61 19.70
C LEU A 372 -7.78 1.63 21.20
N LEU A 373 -6.81 0.81 21.60
CA LEU A 373 -6.26 0.84 22.96
C LEU A 373 -5.67 2.22 23.29
N GLY A 374 -4.88 2.80 22.38
CA GLY A 374 -4.27 4.11 22.57
C GLY A 374 -5.29 5.23 22.76
N TYR A 375 -6.43 5.16 22.07
CA TYR A 375 -7.56 6.07 22.26
C TYR A 375 -8.25 5.87 23.62
N GLU A 376 -8.55 4.62 24.00
CA GLU A 376 -9.18 4.32 25.30
C GLU A 376 -8.29 4.72 26.48
N MET A 377 -6.97 4.47 26.39
CA MET A 377 -5.99 4.94 27.38
C MET A 377 -6.13 6.45 27.60
N TYR A 378 -6.15 7.23 26.52
CA TYR A 378 -6.26 8.68 26.61
C TYR A 378 -7.58 9.13 27.25
N LYS A 379 -8.70 8.51 26.85
CA LYS A 379 -10.01 8.77 27.48
C LYS A 379 -10.03 8.47 28.98
N MET A 380 -9.26 7.46 29.41
CA MET A 380 -9.13 7.07 30.81
C MET A 380 -8.03 7.88 31.55
N GLY A 381 -7.52 8.97 30.96
CA GLY A 381 -6.52 9.84 31.59
C GLY A 381 -5.09 9.26 31.58
N SER A 382 -4.83 8.23 30.77
CA SER A 382 -3.54 7.56 30.62
C SER A 382 -2.90 7.85 29.26
N GLN A 383 -1.58 7.97 29.21
CA GLN A 383 -0.84 8.26 27.98
C GLN A 383 0.64 7.90 28.15
N PHE A 384 1.32 7.65 27.04
CA PHE A 384 2.80 7.67 27.02
C PHE A 384 3.31 9.11 27.06
N ARG A 385 4.46 9.31 27.68
CA ARG A 385 4.98 10.64 28.01
C ARG A 385 6.25 10.96 27.24
N ASP A 386 6.53 12.25 27.15
CA ASP A 386 7.77 12.77 26.56
C ASP A 386 9.00 12.18 27.26
N GLY A 387 9.98 11.72 26.48
CA GLY A 387 11.19 11.07 26.98
C GLY A 387 11.08 9.56 27.18
N GLU A 388 9.89 8.97 27.02
CA GLU A 388 9.71 7.52 27.04
C GLU A 388 10.00 6.93 25.66
N GLY A 389 11.23 6.43 25.46
CA GLY A 389 11.65 5.77 24.23
C GLY A 389 11.59 6.70 23.02
N ILE A 390 10.74 6.38 22.03
CA ILE A 390 10.60 7.16 20.79
C ILE A 390 9.60 8.33 20.90
N VAL A 391 8.86 8.42 22.00
CA VAL A 391 7.83 9.44 22.21
C VAL A 391 8.47 10.78 22.55
N ARG A 392 8.06 11.82 21.82
CA ARG A 392 8.50 13.19 22.05
C ARG A 392 7.31 14.15 22.07
N LYS A 393 7.35 15.15 22.95
CA LYS A 393 6.29 16.16 23.12
C LYS A 393 5.94 16.80 21.77
N GLY A 394 4.65 16.80 21.44
CA GLY A 394 4.13 17.24 20.15
C GLY A 394 4.06 16.07 19.17
N VAL A 395 2.86 15.83 18.61
CA VAL A 395 2.60 14.68 17.73
C VAL A 395 3.56 14.63 16.53
N GLU A 396 3.88 15.77 15.94
CA GLU A 396 4.82 15.90 14.83
C GLU A 396 6.22 15.37 15.17
N ASN A 397 6.69 15.60 16.40
CA ASN A 397 8.00 15.14 16.82
C ASN A 397 8.05 13.61 16.96
N THR A 398 6.96 12.99 17.43
CA THR A 398 6.86 11.52 17.50
C THR A 398 6.76 10.92 16.10
N ILE A 399 5.97 11.51 15.19
CA ILE A 399 5.89 11.11 13.78
C ILE A 399 7.28 11.20 13.11
N ALA A 400 8.01 12.29 13.34
CA ALA A 400 9.35 12.47 12.81
C ALA A 400 10.35 11.43 13.36
N ASN A 401 10.27 11.10 14.66
CA ASN A 401 11.09 10.04 15.26
C ASN A 401 10.82 8.67 14.63
N VAL A 402 9.54 8.32 14.43
CA VAL A 402 9.14 7.07 13.75
C VAL A 402 9.63 7.07 12.30
N GLY A 403 9.49 8.19 11.59
CA GLY A 403 9.98 8.36 10.24
C GLY A 403 11.48 8.10 10.15
N ARG A 404 12.26 8.69 11.06
CA ARG A 404 13.70 8.48 11.16
C ARG A 404 14.07 7.04 11.52
N LEU A 405 13.43 6.45 12.53
CA LEU A 405 13.66 5.05 12.94
C LEU A 405 13.44 4.11 11.74
N SER A 406 12.36 4.31 11.01
CA SER A 406 12.02 3.50 9.85
C SER A 406 13.01 3.67 8.69
N LYS A 407 13.31 4.93 8.32
CA LYS A 407 14.14 5.24 7.15
C LYS A 407 15.62 4.95 7.38
N GLU A 408 16.15 5.32 8.55
CA GLU A 408 17.57 5.18 8.89
C GLU A 408 17.82 3.91 9.70
N GLY A 409 17.06 3.72 10.79
CA GLY A 409 17.30 2.63 11.75
C GLY A 409 17.00 1.24 11.19
N MET A 410 15.92 1.08 10.43
CA MET A 410 15.52 -0.22 9.87
C MET A 410 16.19 -0.55 8.53
N ARG A 411 17.15 0.25 8.07
CA ARG A 411 17.86 -0.01 6.81
C ARG A 411 18.64 -1.34 6.85
N GLU A 412 19.32 -1.63 7.96
CA GLU A 412 20.00 -2.92 8.14
C GLU A 412 19.01 -4.05 8.39
N THR A 413 17.90 -3.79 9.10
CA THR A 413 16.80 -4.76 9.23
C THR A 413 16.27 -5.20 7.86
N ASP A 414 16.11 -4.26 6.92
CA ASP A 414 15.69 -4.57 5.56
C ASP A 414 16.68 -5.49 4.83
N ARG A 415 17.98 -5.20 4.96
CA ARG A 415 19.05 -6.02 4.38
C ARG A 415 19.08 -7.44 4.96
N GLU A 416 18.94 -7.58 6.27
CA GLU A 416 18.91 -8.89 6.93
C GLU A 416 17.67 -9.70 6.54
N ILE A 417 16.49 -9.07 6.48
CA ILE A 417 15.28 -9.72 5.97
C ILE A 417 15.50 -10.23 4.54
N LEU A 418 16.13 -9.41 3.67
CA LEU A 418 16.41 -9.81 2.29
C LEU A 418 17.32 -11.03 2.22
N LYS A 419 18.40 -11.07 3.01
CA LYS A 419 19.29 -12.23 3.08
C LYS A 419 18.55 -13.48 3.52
N MET A 420 17.80 -13.42 4.63
CA MET A 420 16.99 -14.54 5.12
C MET A 420 16.00 -15.04 4.05
N MET A 421 15.47 -14.13 3.24
CA MET A 421 14.53 -14.49 2.18
C MET A 421 15.22 -15.08 0.95
N THR A 422 16.44 -14.68 0.60
CA THR A 422 17.14 -15.09 -0.63
C THR A 422 18.19 -16.16 -0.44
N GLU A 423 18.59 -16.45 0.79
CA GLU A 423 19.46 -17.58 1.13
C GLU A 423 18.84 -18.89 0.62
N ALA A 424 19.68 -19.71 -0.02
CA ALA A 424 19.28 -21.04 -0.45
C ALA A 424 18.91 -21.85 0.80
N ARG A 425 17.68 -22.36 0.84
CA ARG A 425 17.30 -23.33 1.87
C ARG A 425 18.16 -24.57 1.65
N CYS A 426 19.05 -24.88 2.60
CA CYS A 426 19.82 -26.12 2.62
C CYS A 426 18.90 -27.35 2.58
#